data_AF-A0A9N8GZT7-F1
#
_entry.id   AF-A0A9N8GZT7-F1
#
_cell.length_a   1.000
_cell.length_b   1.000
_cell.length_c   1.000
_cell.angle_alpha   90.00
_cell.angle_beta   90.00
_cell.angle_gamma   90.00
#
_symmetry.space_group_name_H-M   'P 1'
#
loop_
_entity.id
_entity.type
_entity.pdbx_description
1 polymer ?
#
loop_
_entity_poly.entity_id
_entity_poly.type
_entity_poly.pdbx_seq_one_letter_code
_entity_poly.pdbx_strand_id
1 'polypeptide(L)'
;MRRLSFLSQTHSCWLYGLMLLMGLAPTLVDAQPIFYAAQNPQAFNALATGVNNIDVVHVDDSYWAWITRDNPRNVGLIWYTELWYDERAYSPIMQRVASSRYPVFLLDIPLSMPFLSPFRGDTVLRDYPEIDTWVVGGHGIGGAMASIFAQRRREEGVDGLGLFGSYPFPIFNDQSLTDIKAVSVWGNQDGKTKRVQWEDGRRYLPRTAKFIEVDGANHSQMARLQVDLVNGDNAPVNMTRDQQETIVVENILNLLEWVQSGTRQPTDNPSRSPTVSPSAAPTPSPSFRPTVSPSVIPTTVPSLAPTLSNAPSSNPTISMMPTLLTVRIIPSRFGYGLDIEAGIREATDAEVEGLLDETEDFYEDMFTTVFPGNNLLSVEITNVEEIYQPEIPRLPYVFDFDVVVSFADNDDNSPTDGDLFTLMVAYNENSYIAEYVHEAEPEDSIFRETADTEFAQRGGVV
;
A
#
# COMPACT_ATOMS: atom_id res chain seq x y z
N MET A 1 -0.44 -11.32 37.17
CA MET A 1 0.03 -10.48 36.05
C MET A 1 -0.43 -10.92 34.65
N ARG A 2 -1.17 -12.04 34.46
CA ARG A 2 -1.66 -12.49 33.13
C ARG A 2 -3.05 -11.99 32.69
N ARG A 3 -3.73 -11.13 33.47
CA ARG A 3 -5.08 -10.62 33.14
C ARG A 3 -5.11 -9.18 32.59
N LEU A 4 -3.99 -8.46 32.62
CA LEU A 4 -3.91 -7.07 32.15
C LEU A 4 -3.53 -6.93 30.66
N SER A 5 -2.93 -7.96 30.05
CA SER A 5 -2.56 -7.92 28.62
C SER A 5 -3.77 -8.05 27.69
N PHE A 6 -4.79 -8.81 28.07
CA PHE A 6 -6.01 -9.03 27.27
C PHE A 6 -6.85 -7.76 27.07
N LEU A 7 -6.90 -6.87 28.07
CA LEU A 7 -7.67 -5.62 28.03
C LEU A 7 -7.01 -4.53 27.14
N SER A 8 -5.67 -4.54 27.02
CA SER A 8 -4.97 -3.65 26.10
C SER A 8 -5.11 -4.09 24.63
N GLN A 9 -5.23 -5.40 24.39
CA GLN A 9 -5.31 -6.00 23.06
C GLN A 9 -6.65 -5.72 22.38
N THR A 10 -7.74 -5.68 23.14
CA THR A 10 -9.07 -5.36 22.61
C THR A 10 -9.20 -3.89 22.24
N HIS A 11 -8.66 -2.97 23.04
CA HIS A 11 -8.79 -1.52 22.81
C HIS A 11 -8.08 -1.07 21.52
N SER A 12 -6.90 -1.63 21.21
CA SER A 12 -6.20 -1.34 19.96
C SER A 12 -6.95 -1.90 18.73
N CYS A 13 -7.49 -3.13 18.79
CA CYS A 13 -8.29 -3.70 17.69
C CYS A 13 -9.56 -2.87 17.37
N TRP A 14 -10.20 -2.28 18.37
CA TRP A 14 -11.36 -1.39 18.16
C TRP A 14 -10.97 -0.07 17.47
N LEU A 15 -9.85 0.54 17.85
CA LEU A 15 -9.33 1.76 17.20
C LEU A 15 -8.94 1.51 15.74
N TYR A 16 -8.30 0.36 15.45
CA TYR A 16 -7.94 -0.06 14.09
C TYR A 16 -9.18 -0.30 13.21
N GLY A 17 -10.21 -0.95 13.75
CA GLY A 17 -11.47 -1.16 13.04
C GLY A 17 -12.26 0.13 12.81
N LEU A 18 -12.22 1.08 13.76
CA LEU A 18 -12.89 2.37 13.65
C LEU A 18 -12.25 3.28 12.59
N MET A 19 -10.92 3.27 12.48
CA MET A 19 -10.19 4.05 11.45
C MET A 19 -10.44 3.53 10.03
N LEU A 20 -10.48 2.21 9.84
CA LEU A 20 -10.85 1.59 8.55
C LEU A 20 -12.33 1.84 8.19
N LEU A 21 -13.24 1.80 9.16
CA LEU A 21 -14.66 2.14 8.98
C LEU A 21 -14.88 3.61 8.58
N MET A 22 -14.08 4.54 9.13
CA MET A 22 -14.20 5.97 8.79
C MET A 22 -13.64 6.28 7.41
N GLY A 23 -12.58 5.59 6.95
CA GLY A 23 -12.06 5.74 5.58
C GLY A 23 -12.97 5.15 4.48
N LEU A 24 -13.82 4.18 4.82
CA LEU A 24 -14.77 3.54 3.88
C LEU A 24 -16.18 4.14 3.93
N ALA A 25 -16.47 5.04 4.87
CA ALA A 25 -17.79 5.59 5.13
C ALA A 25 -18.46 6.30 3.92
N PRO A 26 -17.75 6.97 2.99
CA PRO A 26 -18.40 7.63 1.85
C PRO A 26 -19.06 6.66 0.84
N THR A 27 -18.75 5.36 0.90
CA THR A 27 -19.30 4.35 -0.02
C THR A 27 -20.62 3.72 0.46
N LEU A 28 -21.13 4.12 1.64
CA LEU A 28 -22.29 3.48 2.29
C LEU A 28 -23.66 4.03 1.86
N VAL A 29 -23.75 4.73 0.73
CA VAL A 29 -25.04 5.21 0.17
C VAL A 29 -25.33 4.50 -1.16
N ASP A 30 -25.55 3.17 -1.12
CA ASP A 30 -26.58 2.54 -1.96
C ASP A 30 -27.01 1.16 -1.43
N ALA A 31 -28.31 0.88 -1.47
CA ALA A 31 -28.99 -0.21 -0.75
C ALA A 31 -28.89 -1.58 -1.46
N GLN A 32 -27.67 -2.11 -1.63
CA GLN A 32 -27.43 -3.51 -2.03
C GLN A 32 -26.96 -4.33 -0.81
N PRO A 33 -27.18 -5.66 -0.77
CA PRO A 33 -26.78 -6.46 0.38
C PRO A 33 -25.27 -6.36 0.56
N ILE A 34 -24.90 -5.72 1.67
CA ILE A 34 -23.53 -5.55 2.16
C ILE A 34 -22.83 -6.91 2.27
N PHE A 35 -23.58 -7.99 2.52
CA PHE A 35 -23.11 -9.38 2.67
C PHE A 35 -23.31 -10.24 1.42
N TYR A 36 -22.26 -10.94 0.99
CA TYR A 36 -22.24 -11.86 -0.14
C TYR A 36 -22.17 -13.32 0.31
N ALA A 37 -23.26 -14.06 0.15
CA ALA A 37 -23.34 -15.47 0.54
C ALA A 37 -22.59 -16.41 -0.43
N ALA A 38 -22.20 -17.58 0.09
CA ALA A 38 -21.54 -18.63 -0.68
C ALA A 38 -22.48 -19.32 -1.69
N GLN A 39 -21.93 -19.80 -2.81
CA GLN A 39 -22.66 -20.55 -3.84
C GLN A 39 -23.01 -21.96 -3.34
N ASN A 40 -24.31 -22.26 -3.31
CA ASN A 40 -24.90 -23.30 -2.45
C ASN A 40 -24.56 -24.80 -2.75
N PRO A 41 -24.08 -25.23 -3.94
CA PRO A 41 -23.69 -26.65 -4.10
C PRO A 41 -22.22 -26.93 -3.81
N GLN A 42 -21.30 -26.17 -4.40
CA GLN A 42 -19.86 -26.51 -4.35
C GLN A 42 -19.25 -26.20 -2.99
N ALA A 43 -19.57 -25.04 -2.42
CA ALA A 43 -19.08 -24.63 -1.11
C ALA A 43 -19.47 -25.64 -0.02
N PHE A 44 -20.73 -26.08 -0.03
CA PHE A 44 -21.25 -27.01 0.96
C PHE A 44 -20.76 -28.45 0.74
N ASN A 45 -20.57 -28.88 -0.51
CA ASN A 45 -19.96 -30.18 -0.81
C ASN A 45 -18.51 -30.27 -0.30
N ALA A 46 -17.74 -29.18 -0.39
CA ALA A 46 -16.38 -29.12 0.15
C ALA A 46 -16.33 -29.12 1.69
N LEU A 47 -17.46 -28.86 2.36
CA LEU A 47 -17.59 -28.94 3.82
C LEU A 47 -18.08 -30.32 4.31
N ALA A 48 -18.39 -31.24 3.39
CA ALA A 48 -18.84 -32.58 3.76
C ALA A 48 -17.69 -33.38 4.40
N THR A 49 -17.89 -33.82 5.64
CA THR A 49 -16.88 -34.57 6.40
C THR A 49 -16.56 -35.91 5.73
N GLY A 50 -15.26 -36.23 5.57
CA GLY A 50 -14.81 -37.54 5.13
C GLY A 50 -14.74 -37.77 3.63
N VAL A 51 -14.87 -36.73 2.82
CA VAL A 51 -14.60 -36.77 1.37
C VAL A 51 -13.09 -36.93 1.14
N ASN A 52 -12.70 -37.86 0.26
CA ASN A 52 -11.32 -38.01 -0.24
C ASN A 52 -10.23 -38.10 0.84
N ASN A 53 -10.49 -38.81 1.94
CA ASN A 53 -9.54 -38.97 3.06
C ASN A 53 -9.19 -37.68 3.84
N ILE A 54 -10.07 -36.67 3.75
CA ILE A 54 -9.92 -35.39 4.45
C ILE A 54 -11.03 -35.27 5.47
N ASP A 55 -10.65 -35.00 6.72
CA ASP A 55 -11.57 -34.59 7.77
C ASP A 55 -11.79 -33.09 7.67
N VAL A 56 -13.06 -32.70 7.66
CA VAL A 56 -13.49 -31.30 7.64
C VAL A 56 -14.25 -31.04 8.94
N VAL A 57 -13.80 -30.07 9.73
CA VAL A 57 -14.43 -29.74 11.02
C VAL A 57 -14.53 -28.24 11.19
N HIS A 58 -15.63 -27.78 11.76
CA HIS A 58 -15.78 -26.42 12.26
C HIS A 58 -15.48 -26.43 13.75
N VAL A 59 -14.53 -25.61 14.18
CA VAL A 59 -14.03 -25.60 15.56
C VAL A 59 -14.50 -24.33 16.24
N ASP A 60 -15.36 -24.48 17.25
CA ASP A 60 -15.80 -23.44 18.20
C ASP A 60 -16.14 -22.08 17.55
N ASP A 61 -16.88 -22.09 16.43
CA ASP A 61 -17.24 -20.89 15.65
C ASP A 61 -16.02 -19.99 15.33
N SER A 62 -14.84 -20.60 15.17
CA SER A 62 -13.56 -19.90 15.07
C SER A 62 -12.85 -20.14 13.76
N TYR A 63 -12.87 -21.37 13.24
CA TYR A 63 -12.32 -21.70 11.94
C TYR A 63 -12.85 -23.04 11.45
N TRP A 64 -12.78 -23.25 10.14
CA TRP A 64 -12.91 -24.54 9.49
C TRP A 64 -11.53 -25.14 9.25
N ALA A 65 -11.35 -26.43 9.55
CA ALA A 65 -10.11 -27.16 9.33
C ALA A 65 -10.31 -28.31 8.32
N TRP A 66 -9.42 -28.41 7.34
CA TRP A 66 -9.27 -29.56 6.44
C TRP A 66 -7.96 -30.26 6.75
N ILE A 67 -8.02 -31.50 7.23
CA ILE A 67 -6.84 -32.29 7.61
C ILE A 67 -6.93 -33.67 6.97
N THR A 68 -5.89 -34.06 6.23
CA THR A 68 -5.77 -35.42 5.70
C THR A 68 -5.46 -36.40 6.82
N ARG A 69 -6.18 -37.52 6.88
CA ARG A 69 -5.94 -38.56 7.91
C ARG A 69 -4.58 -39.22 7.77
N ASP A 70 -4.15 -39.41 6.53
CA ASP A 70 -2.89 -40.08 6.22
C ASP A 70 -1.80 -39.08 5.86
N ASN A 71 -0.72 -39.10 6.66
CA ASN A 71 0.53 -38.39 6.39
C ASN A 71 0.35 -36.89 6.06
N PRO A 72 -0.32 -36.10 6.93
CA PRO A 72 -0.39 -34.66 6.74
C PRO A 72 1.01 -34.05 6.74
N ARG A 73 1.22 -33.02 5.90
CA ARG A 73 2.46 -32.25 5.88
C ARG A 73 2.55 -31.37 7.11
N ASN A 74 3.76 -31.13 7.60
CA ASN A 74 4.00 -30.24 8.75
C ASN A 74 4.07 -28.75 8.38
N VAL A 75 3.32 -28.32 7.36
CA VAL A 75 3.23 -26.91 6.96
C VAL A 75 1.75 -26.57 6.84
N GLY A 76 1.26 -25.67 7.69
CA GLY A 76 -0.15 -25.29 7.73
C GLY A 76 -0.44 -24.04 6.91
N LEU A 77 -1.67 -23.95 6.37
CA LEU A 77 -2.21 -22.72 5.77
C LEU A 77 -3.29 -22.11 6.66
N ILE A 78 -3.14 -20.84 7.04
CA ILE A 78 -4.20 -20.04 7.68
C ILE A 78 -4.73 -19.03 6.65
N TRP A 79 -6.05 -18.98 6.45
CA TRP A 79 -6.68 -18.14 5.44
C TRP A 79 -7.66 -17.12 6.03
N TYR A 80 -7.44 -15.83 5.72
CA TYR A 80 -8.33 -14.71 6.02
C TYR A 80 -9.23 -14.38 4.83
N THR A 81 -10.51 -14.12 5.11
CA THR A 81 -11.55 -13.87 4.10
C THR A 81 -11.68 -12.39 3.75
N GLU A 82 -12.37 -12.09 2.66
CA GLU A 82 -12.75 -10.71 2.27
C GLU A 82 -13.87 -10.14 3.16
N LEU A 83 -13.97 -8.81 3.23
CA LEU A 83 -15.04 -8.09 3.89
C LEU A 83 -16.40 -8.53 3.35
N TRP A 84 -17.25 -8.96 4.28
CA TRP A 84 -18.64 -9.35 4.03
C TRP A 84 -18.85 -10.54 3.10
N TYR A 85 -17.79 -11.30 2.80
CA TYR A 85 -17.93 -12.58 2.13
C TYR A 85 -18.22 -13.65 3.19
N ASP A 86 -19.18 -14.51 2.91
CA ASP A 86 -19.35 -15.78 3.62
C ASP A 86 -18.07 -16.61 3.49
N GLU A 87 -17.46 -17.01 4.61
CA GLU A 87 -16.19 -17.72 4.62
C GLU A 87 -16.27 -19.02 3.83
N ARG A 88 -17.43 -19.68 3.83
CA ARG A 88 -17.64 -20.94 3.11
C ARG A 88 -17.47 -20.77 1.61
N ALA A 89 -17.54 -19.56 1.05
CA ALA A 89 -17.25 -19.30 -0.36
C ALA A 89 -15.81 -19.69 -0.76
N TYR A 90 -14.88 -19.81 0.19
CA TYR A 90 -13.50 -20.24 -0.06
C TYR A 90 -13.31 -21.76 0.08
N SER A 91 -14.30 -22.51 0.59
CA SER A 91 -14.13 -23.94 0.88
C SER A 91 -13.70 -24.79 -0.34
N PRO A 92 -14.09 -24.52 -1.60
CA PRO A 92 -13.59 -25.29 -2.73
C PRO A 92 -12.08 -25.11 -2.96
N ILE A 93 -11.57 -23.90 -2.77
CA ILE A 93 -10.12 -23.60 -2.81
C ILE A 93 -9.41 -24.36 -1.68
N MET A 94 -9.93 -24.25 -0.45
CA MET A 94 -9.32 -24.88 0.73
C MET A 94 -9.27 -26.41 0.60
N GLN A 95 -10.36 -27.02 0.12
CA GLN A 95 -10.44 -28.45 -0.14
C GLN A 95 -9.42 -28.91 -1.20
N ARG A 96 -9.22 -28.12 -2.27
CA ARG A 96 -8.23 -28.43 -3.32
C ARG A 96 -6.80 -28.33 -2.80
N VAL A 97 -6.51 -27.35 -1.96
CA VAL A 97 -5.19 -27.22 -1.30
C VAL A 97 -4.96 -28.38 -0.33
N ALA A 98 -5.94 -28.70 0.51
CA ALA A 98 -5.86 -29.82 1.46
C ALA A 98 -5.70 -31.19 0.78
N SER A 99 -6.18 -31.33 -0.46
CA SER A 99 -5.96 -32.54 -1.27
C SER A 99 -4.47 -32.80 -1.61
N SER A 100 -3.60 -31.80 -1.42
CA SER A 100 -2.14 -31.92 -1.50
C SER A 100 -1.46 -32.28 -0.17
N ARG A 101 -2.27 -32.66 0.83
CA ARG A 101 -1.90 -33.04 2.21
C ARG A 101 -1.40 -31.91 3.12
N TYR A 102 -1.59 -30.66 2.74
CA TYR A 102 -1.36 -29.54 3.66
C TYR A 102 -2.58 -29.39 4.60
N PRO A 103 -2.39 -29.27 5.92
CA PRO A 103 -3.45 -28.82 6.82
C PRO A 103 -3.89 -27.39 6.43
N VAL A 104 -5.19 -27.17 6.28
CA VAL A 104 -5.75 -25.87 5.86
C VAL A 104 -6.78 -25.39 6.86
N PHE A 105 -6.68 -24.13 7.26
CA PHE A 105 -7.51 -23.48 8.27
C PHE A 105 -8.11 -22.19 7.72
N LEU A 106 -9.41 -22.21 7.46
CA LEU A 106 -10.18 -21.05 7.00
C LEU A 106 -10.81 -20.37 8.21
N LEU A 107 -10.45 -19.12 8.46
CA LEU A 107 -10.92 -18.41 9.64
C LEU A 107 -12.41 -18.05 9.51
N ASP A 108 -13.17 -18.37 10.55
CA ASP A 108 -14.53 -17.90 10.76
C ASP A 108 -14.46 -16.61 11.57
N ILE A 109 -14.75 -15.51 10.88
CA ILE A 109 -14.56 -14.15 11.37
C ILE A 109 -15.93 -13.55 11.68
N PRO A 110 -16.16 -13.07 12.91
CA PRO A 110 -17.43 -12.45 13.28
C PRO A 110 -17.84 -11.35 12.30
N LEU A 111 -19.10 -11.41 11.86
CA LEU A 111 -19.72 -10.46 10.91
C LEU A 111 -19.03 -10.41 9.53
N SER A 112 -18.13 -11.35 9.21
CA SER A 112 -17.26 -11.30 8.03
C SER A 112 -16.47 -9.99 7.95
N MET A 113 -15.98 -9.49 9.09
CA MET A 113 -15.16 -8.27 9.17
C MET A 113 -13.74 -8.58 9.66
N PRO A 114 -12.80 -8.95 8.78
CA PRO A 114 -11.44 -9.38 9.15
C PRO A 114 -10.68 -8.38 10.03
N PHE A 115 -10.87 -7.09 9.80
CA PHE A 115 -10.22 -6.03 10.57
C PHE A 115 -10.66 -5.95 12.04
N LEU A 116 -11.80 -6.56 12.42
CA LEU A 116 -12.19 -6.68 13.83
C LEU A 116 -11.43 -7.81 14.54
N SER A 117 -10.78 -8.71 13.81
CA SER A 117 -10.09 -9.87 14.36
C SER A 117 -8.80 -10.23 13.59
N PRO A 118 -7.85 -9.29 13.44
CA PRO A 118 -6.60 -9.52 12.69
C PRO A 118 -5.69 -10.58 13.30
N PHE A 119 -5.96 -10.99 14.55
CA PHE A 119 -5.22 -12.04 15.27
C PHE A 119 -6.02 -13.31 15.49
N ARG A 120 -7.13 -13.52 14.75
CA ARG A 120 -7.96 -14.73 14.86
C ARG A 120 -7.14 -16.00 14.61
N GLY A 121 -6.12 -15.94 13.74
CA GLY A 121 -5.18 -17.06 13.51
C GLY A 121 -4.46 -17.58 14.75
N ASP A 122 -4.38 -16.81 15.86
CA ASP A 122 -3.77 -17.28 17.11
C ASP A 122 -4.48 -18.50 17.70
N THR A 123 -5.79 -18.67 17.43
CA THR A 123 -6.53 -19.86 17.88
C THR A 123 -5.99 -21.10 17.18
N VAL A 124 -5.75 -21.01 15.86
CA VAL A 124 -5.23 -22.12 15.06
C VAL A 124 -3.82 -22.51 15.53
N LEU A 125 -2.93 -21.53 15.73
CA LEU A 125 -1.58 -21.80 16.23
C LEU A 125 -1.57 -22.51 17.59
N ARG A 126 -2.51 -22.14 18.48
CA ARG A 126 -2.64 -22.76 19.80
C ARG A 126 -3.20 -24.18 19.72
N ASP A 127 -4.14 -24.41 18.82
CA ASP A 127 -4.90 -25.66 18.75
C ASP A 127 -4.12 -26.76 17.97
N TYR A 128 -3.11 -26.38 17.16
CA TYR A 128 -2.22 -27.27 16.42
C TYR A 128 -0.73 -27.03 16.70
N PRO A 129 -0.26 -27.23 17.95
CA PRO A 129 1.14 -26.97 18.34
C PRO A 129 2.16 -27.90 17.66
N GLU A 130 1.72 -28.99 17.02
CA GLU A 130 2.56 -29.91 16.25
C GLU A 130 3.02 -29.34 14.90
N ILE A 131 2.28 -28.36 14.35
CA ILE A 131 2.65 -27.66 13.11
C ILE A 131 3.57 -26.50 13.49
N ASP A 132 4.83 -26.56 13.04
CA ASP A 132 5.87 -25.58 13.38
C ASP A 132 6.16 -24.56 12.26
N THR A 133 5.59 -24.79 11.08
CA THR A 133 5.80 -23.95 9.90
C THR A 133 4.45 -23.54 9.32
N TRP A 134 4.27 -22.25 9.09
CA TRP A 134 2.98 -21.68 8.71
C TRP A 134 3.08 -20.77 7.49
N VAL A 135 2.09 -20.91 6.62
CA VAL A 135 1.74 -19.92 5.60
C VAL A 135 0.46 -19.26 6.03
N VAL A 136 0.43 -17.93 6.03
CA VAL A 136 -0.80 -17.16 6.19
C VAL A 136 -1.13 -16.48 4.88
N GLY A 137 -2.40 -16.43 4.51
CA GLY A 137 -2.82 -15.67 3.34
C GLY A 137 -4.24 -15.16 3.47
N GLY A 138 -4.66 -14.39 2.47
CA GLY A 138 -6.03 -13.93 2.41
C GLY A 138 -6.35 -13.18 1.13
N HIS A 139 -7.65 -12.96 0.94
CA HIS A 139 -8.22 -12.21 -0.17
C HIS A 139 -8.56 -10.77 0.27
N GLY A 140 -8.21 -9.78 -0.55
CA GLY A 140 -8.42 -8.34 -0.35
C GLY A 140 -8.15 -7.85 1.08
N ILE A 141 -9.14 -7.36 1.83
CA ILE A 141 -8.90 -6.88 3.21
C ILE A 141 -8.38 -8.01 4.11
N GLY A 142 -8.79 -9.26 3.86
CA GLY A 142 -8.29 -10.43 4.54
C GLY A 142 -6.80 -10.64 4.30
N GLY A 143 -6.33 -10.41 3.07
CA GLY A 143 -4.90 -10.42 2.74
C GLY A 143 -4.13 -9.32 3.49
N ALA A 144 -4.71 -8.12 3.62
CA ALA A 144 -4.11 -7.06 4.42
C ALA A 144 -4.00 -7.48 5.89
N MET A 145 -5.03 -8.11 6.47
CA MET A 145 -4.99 -8.64 7.84
C MET A 145 -4.01 -9.81 7.99
N ALA A 146 -3.90 -10.68 6.98
CA ALA A 146 -2.91 -11.73 6.93
C ALA A 146 -1.48 -11.16 6.98
N SER A 147 -1.22 -10.02 6.33
CA SER A 147 0.08 -9.35 6.41
C SER A 147 0.40 -8.84 7.83
N ILE A 148 -0.60 -8.30 8.55
CA ILE A 148 -0.45 -7.86 9.95
C ILE A 148 -0.21 -9.06 10.87
N PHE A 149 -0.95 -10.15 10.63
CA PHE A 149 -0.75 -11.39 11.37
C PHE A 149 0.65 -11.96 11.14
N ALA A 150 1.10 -12.01 9.88
CA ALA A 150 2.41 -12.50 9.49
C ALA A 150 3.54 -11.74 10.20
N GLN A 151 3.49 -10.40 10.17
CA GLN A 151 4.47 -9.53 10.85
C GLN A 151 4.58 -9.88 12.34
N ARG A 152 3.44 -9.98 13.01
CA ARG A 152 3.43 -10.23 14.45
C ARG A 152 3.86 -11.63 14.83
N ARG A 153 3.63 -12.62 13.95
CA ARG A 153 3.83 -14.04 14.23
C ARG A 153 5.04 -14.67 13.53
N ARG A 154 5.99 -13.85 13.08
CA ARG A 154 7.23 -14.31 12.43
C ARG A 154 8.01 -15.26 13.32
N GLU A 155 8.15 -14.94 14.60
CA GLU A 155 8.93 -15.75 15.56
C GLU A 155 8.22 -17.06 15.95
N GLU A 156 6.92 -17.17 15.67
CA GLU A 156 6.08 -18.35 15.90
C GLU A 156 5.92 -19.23 14.66
N GLY A 157 6.83 -19.12 13.68
CA GLY A 157 6.92 -20.02 12.53
C GLY A 157 6.08 -19.61 11.31
N VAL A 158 5.54 -18.39 11.28
CA VAL A 158 4.82 -17.87 10.09
C VAL A 158 5.82 -17.41 9.03
N ASP A 159 6.19 -18.32 8.12
CA ASP A 159 7.25 -18.17 7.11
C ASP A 159 6.77 -17.85 5.70
N GLY A 160 5.46 -17.93 5.45
CA GLY A 160 4.85 -17.60 4.18
C GLY A 160 3.74 -16.58 4.30
N LEU A 161 3.66 -15.66 3.33
CA LEU A 161 2.55 -14.72 3.16
C LEU A 161 1.98 -14.79 1.74
N GLY A 162 0.68 -15.07 1.63
CA GLY A 162 -0.06 -15.05 0.36
C GLY A 162 -1.08 -13.92 0.31
N LEU A 163 -0.90 -12.98 -0.61
CA LEU A 163 -1.80 -11.84 -0.83
C LEU A 163 -2.55 -12.06 -2.15
N PHE A 164 -3.88 -12.10 -2.11
CA PHE A 164 -4.71 -12.35 -3.29
C PHE A 164 -5.66 -11.17 -3.48
N GLY A 165 -5.55 -10.44 -4.58
CA GLY A 165 -6.27 -9.19 -4.80
C GLY A 165 -6.03 -8.21 -3.66
N SER A 166 -4.81 -8.18 -3.12
CA SER A 166 -4.48 -7.55 -1.83
C SER A 166 -3.04 -7.06 -1.80
N TYR A 167 -2.74 -6.21 -0.83
CA TYR A 167 -1.42 -5.64 -0.56
C TYR A 167 -1.26 -5.43 0.96
N PRO A 168 -0.02 -5.38 1.49
CA PRO A 168 0.18 -5.04 2.89
C PRO A 168 -0.25 -3.60 3.14
N PHE A 169 -1.01 -3.36 4.21
CA PHE A 169 -1.52 -2.03 4.50
C PHE A 169 -0.40 -1.14 5.09
N PRO A 170 -0.09 0.03 4.49
CA PRO A 170 1.04 0.91 4.89
C PRO A 170 1.12 1.22 6.38
N ILE A 171 -0.01 1.65 6.97
CA ILE A 171 -0.09 2.14 8.35
C ILE A 171 0.24 1.03 9.38
N PHE A 172 0.16 -0.23 8.97
CA PHE A 172 0.35 -1.40 9.83
C PHE A 172 1.57 -2.22 9.43
N ASN A 173 2.44 -1.70 8.56
CA ASN A 173 3.63 -2.42 8.14
C ASN A 173 4.91 -1.71 8.57
N ASP A 174 5.59 -2.29 9.56
CA ASP A 174 6.86 -1.77 10.10
C ASP A 174 8.09 -2.29 9.35
N GLN A 175 7.89 -2.87 8.15
CA GLN A 175 8.88 -3.55 7.32
C GLN A 175 9.45 -4.86 7.92
N SER A 176 8.86 -5.43 8.98
CA SER A 176 9.28 -6.73 9.54
C SER A 176 9.05 -7.94 8.61
N LEU A 177 8.46 -7.74 7.43
CA LEU A 177 8.27 -8.79 6.43
C LEU A 177 9.52 -9.10 5.60
N THR A 178 10.67 -8.44 5.78
CA THR A 178 11.87 -8.51 4.90
C THR A 178 12.46 -9.90 4.63
N ASP A 179 12.15 -10.92 5.44
CA ASP A 179 12.64 -12.31 5.26
C ASP A 179 11.52 -13.36 5.08
N ILE A 180 10.27 -12.94 4.85
CA ILE A 180 9.16 -13.86 4.63
C ILE A 180 9.10 -14.32 3.16
N LYS A 181 8.69 -15.57 2.90
CA LYS A 181 8.38 -15.98 1.53
C LYS A 181 7.02 -15.43 1.15
N ALA A 182 6.98 -14.44 0.26
CA ALA A 182 5.74 -13.78 -0.11
C ALA A 182 5.34 -14.05 -1.57
N VAL A 183 4.05 -14.27 -1.80
CA VAL A 183 3.42 -14.24 -3.12
C VAL A 183 2.28 -13.23 -3.08
N SER A 184 2.25 -12.33 -4.07
CA SER A 184 1.16 -11.39 -4.28
C SER A 184 0.55 -11.63 -5.66
N VAL A 185 -0.70 -12.08 -5.69
CA VAL A 185 -1.46 -12.41 -6.90
C VAL A 185 -2.54 -11.34 -7.10
N TRP A 186 -2.58 -10.71 -8.26
CA TRP A 186 -3.54 -9.68 -8.61
C TRP A 186 -4.05 -9.88 -10.04
N GLY A 187 -5.31 -9.51 -10.29
CA GLY A 187 -5.93 -9.62 -11.60
C GLY A 187 -6.06 -8.27 -12.27
N ASN A 188 -5.80 -8.16 -13.57
CA ASN A 188 -5.86 -6.86 -14.25
C ASN A 188 -7.28 -6.31 -14.50
N GLN A 189 -8.30 -7.10 -14.14
CA GLN A 189 -9.70 -6.68 -14.07
C GLN A 189 -10.16 -6.53 -12.61
N ASP A 190 -9.26 -6.52 -11.63
CA ASP A 190 -9.63 -6.22 -10.25
C ASP A 190 -10.03 -4.74 -10.14
N GLY A 191 -11.32 -4.49 -9.93
CA GLY A 191 -11.85 -3.14 -9.80
C GLY A 191 -11.72 -2.58 -8.38
N LYS A 192 -11.41 -3.41 -7.39
CA LYS A 192 -11.35 -3.04 -5.98
C LYS A 192 -9.93 -2.72 -5.51
N THR A 193 -9.02 -3.64 -5.77
CA THR A 193 -7.59 -3.43 -5.52
C THR A 193 -6.99 -2.88 -6.79
N LYS A 194 -6.62 -1.60 -6.79
CA LYS A 194 -6.06 -0.94 -7.98
C LYS A 194 -4.62 -1.40 -8.23
N ARG A 195 -4.18 -1.32 -9.50
CA ARG A 195 -2.81 -1.65 -9.91
C ARG A 195 -1.78 -0.94 -9.02
N VAL A 196 -1.96 0.37 -8.85
CA VAL A 196 -1.03 1.19 -8.05
C VAL A 196 -0.91 0.70 -6.61
N GLN A 197 -2.03 0.39 -5.95
CA GLN A 197 -2.02 -0.13 -4.58
C GLN A 197 -1.28 -1.48 -4.48
N TRP A 198 -1.45 -2.34 -5.49
CA TRP A 198 -0.76 -3.62 -5.57
C TRP A 198 0.74 -3.45 -5.82
N GLU A 199 1.14 -2.53 -6.70
CA GLU A 199 2.53 -2.20 -6.98
C GLU A 199 3.22 -1.54 -5.79
N ASP A 200 2.57 -0.58 -5.14
CA ASP A 200 3.04 0.04 -3.90
C ASP A 200 3.27 -0.99 -2.79
N GLY A 201 2.46 -2.06 -2.77
CA GLY A 201 2.62 -3.19 -1.85
C GLY A 201 4.03 -3.82 -1.88
N ARG A 202 4.77 -3.67 -2.99
CA ARG A 202 6.14 -4.19 -3.17
C ARG A 202 7.12 -3.62 -2.13
N ARG A 203 6.97 -2.35 -1.75
CA ARG A 203 7.90 -1.70 -0.79
C ARG A 203 7.85 -2.30 0.61
N TYR A 204 6.78 -3.03 0.91
CA TYR A 204 6.53 -3.68 2.19
C TYR A 204 6.83 -5.18 2.20
N LEU A 205 7.29 -5.72 1.07
CA LEU A 205 7.60 -7.14 0.91
C LEU A 205 9.09 -7.31 0.57
N PRO A 206 9.65 -8.52 0.81
CA PRO A 206 11.02 -8.81 0.43
C PRO A 206 11.23 -8.66 -1.08
N ARG A 207 12.46 -8.32 -1.48
CA ARG A 207 12.86 -8.35 -2.90
C ARG A 207 12.69 -9.73 -3.55
N THR A 208 12.62 -10.79 -2.75
CA THR A 208 12.38 -12.16 -3.21
C THR A 208 10.91 -12.51 -3.39
N ALA A 209 10.00 -11.62 -2.97
CA ALA A 209 8.56 -11.80 -3.13
C ALA A 209 8.17 -11.91 -4.60
N LYS A 210 7.22 -12.80 -4.90
CA LYS A 210 6.72 -13.00 -6.26
C LYS A 210 5.43 -12.21 -6.47
N PHE A 211 5.46 -11.30 -7.43
CA PHE A 211 4.29 -10.55 -7.86
C PHE A 211 3.77 -11.11 -9.17
N ILE A 212 2.52 -11.53 -9.17
CA ILE A 212 1.89 -12.29 -10.25
C ILE A 212 0.64 -11.55 -10.68
N GLU A 213 0.70 -10.93 -11.85
CA GLU A 213 -0.46 -10.39 -12.53
C GLU A 213 -1.15 -11.49 -13.33
N VAL A 214 -2.48 -11.54 -13.24
CA VAL A 214 -3.32 -12.53 -13.92
C VAL A 214 -4.23 -11.80 -14.90
N ASP A 215 -3.96 -11.97 -16.19
CA ASP A 215 -4.75 -11.37 -17.25
C ASP A 215 -6.20 -11.86 -17.20
N GLY A 216 -7.15 -10.93 -17.26
CA GLY A 216 -8.58 -11.20 -17.27
C GLY A 216 -9.21 -11.51 -15.91
N ALA A 217 -8.41 -11.71 -14.85
CA ALA A 217 -8.92 -12.00 -13.52
C ALA A 217 -9.42 -10.75 -12.81
N ASN A 218 -10.49 -10.89 -12.05
CA ASN A 218 -11.10 -9.82 -11.25
C ASN A 218 -11.09 -10.13 -9.74
N HIS A 219 -11.65 -9.26 -8.91
CA HIS A 219 -11.72 -9.48 -7.46
C HIS A 219 -12.75 -10.56 -7.08
N SER A 220 -13.92 -10.54 -7.73
CA SER A 220 -15.11 -11.31 -7.36
C SER A 220 -14.91 -12.81 -7.49
N GLN A 221 -14.16 -13.25 -8.50
CA GLN A 221 -13.96 -14.68 -8.78
C GLN A 221 -12.90 -15.34 -7.89
N MET A 222 -12.29 -14.62 -6.93
CA MET A 222 -11.39 -15.23 -5.94
C MET A 222 -12.13 -16.05 -4.87
N ALA A 223 -13.47 -16.04 -4.87
CA ALA A 223 -14.32 -16.89 -4.04
C ALA A 223 -15.56 -17.38 -4.81
N ARG A 224 -16.18 -18.46 -4.34
CA ARG A 224 -17.42 -19.01 -4.92
C ARG A 224 -18.66 -18.35 -4.33
N LEU A 225 -18.89 -17.11 -4.72
CA LEU A 225 -20.06 -16.34 -4.30
C LEU A 225 -21.32 -16.73 -5.08
N GLN A 226 -22.49 -16.49 -4.48
CA GLN A 226 -23.78 -16.65 -5.16
C GLN A 226 -24.01 -15.63 -6.29
N VAL A 227 -23.25 -14.53 -6.28
CA VAL A 227 -23.26 -13.49 -7.32
C VAL A 227 -22.06 -13.68 -8.25
N ASP A 228 -22.19 -13.22 -9.49
CA ASP A 228 -21.11 -13.28 -10.48
C ASP A 228 -20.10 -12.14 -10.34
N LEU A 229 -20.58 -10.96 -9.91
CA LEU A 229 -19.80 -9.74 -9.76
C LEU A 229 -20.24 -8.99 -8.50
N VAL A 230 -19.28 -8.59 -7.66
CA VAL A 230 -19.56 -7.74 -6.49
C VAL A 230 -19.50 -6.25 -6.86
N ASN A 231 -20.14 -5.41 -6.05
CA ASN A 231 -20.17 -3.98 -6.32
C ASN A 231 -18.75 -3.38 -6.28
N GLY A 232 -18.43 -2.51 -7.24
CA GLY A 232 -17.12 -1.86 -7.36
C GLY A 232 -16.00 -2.71 -7.98
N ASP A 233 -16.31 -3.92 -8.47
CA ASP A 233 -15.35 -4.75 -9.21
C ASP A 233 -15.64 -4.72 -10.73
N ASN A 234 -14.66 -5.08 -11.57
CA ASN A 234 -14.87 -5.20 -13.00
C ASN A 234 -15.25 -6.63 -13.41
N ALA A 235 -15.95 -6.77 -14.53
CA ALA A 235 -16.23 -8.08 -15.10
C ALA A 235 -14.91 -8.76 -15.55
N PRO A 236 -14.78 -10.09 -15.38
CA PRO A 236 -13.59 -10.79 -15.86
C PRO A 236 -13.56 -10.80 -17.40
N VAL A 237 -12.36 -10.84 -17.98
CA VAL A 237 -12.15 -10.87 -19.44
C VAL A 237 -11.50 -12.19 -19.83
N ASN A 238 -12.15 -13.00 -20.66
CA ASN A 238 -11.64 -14.33 -21.07
C ASN A 238 -11.25 -15.26 -19.90
N MET A 239 -11.76 -15.00 -18.69
CA MET A 239 -11.42 -15.72 -17.47
C MET A 239 -12.69 -16.27 -16.82
N THR A 240 -12.80 -17.59 -16.75
CA THR A 240 -13.86 -18.25 -15.98
C THR A 240 -13.48 -18.38 -14.51
N ARG A 241 -14.49 -18.49 -13.65
CA ARG A 241 -14.28 -18.74 -12.22
C ARG A 241 -13.44 -19.98 -11.92
N ASP A 242 -13.63 -21.08 -12.67
CA ASP A 242 -12.86 -22.32 -12.48
C ASP A 242 -11.37 -22.14 -12.84
N GLN A 243 -11.09 -21.35 -13.88
CA GLN A 243 -9.71 -21.01 -14.26
C GLN A 243 -9.07 -20.14 -13.18
N GLN A 244 -9.75 -19.08 -12.74
CA GLN A 244 -9.20 -18.20 -11.72
C GLN A 244 -9.02 -18.91 -10.38
N GLU A 245 -9.96 -19.76 -9.96
CA GLU A 245 -9.83 -20.59 -8.77
C GLU A 245 -8.60 -21.50 -8.85
N THR A 246 -8.33 -22.06 -10.04
CA THR A 246 -7.14 -22.89 -10.27
C THR A 246 -5.86 -22.10 -10.11
N ILE A 247 -5.80 -20.88 -10.64
CA ILE A 247 -4.66 -19.98 -10.49
C ILE A 247 -4.43 -19.63 -9.01
N VAL A 248 -5.51 -19.38 -8.25
CA VAL A 248 -5.42 -19.15 -6.80
C VAL A 248 -4.85 -20.38 -6.08
N VAL A 249 -5.41 -21.57 -6.32
CA VAL A 249 -4.95 -22.83 -5.71
C VAL A 249 -3.48 -23.11 -6.04
N GLU A 250 -3.08 -22.97 -7.30
CA GLU A 250 -1.70 -23.21 -7.73
C GLU A 250 -0.71 -22.27 -7.05
N ASN A 251 -1.05 -20.99 -6.90
CA ASN A 251 -0.18 -20.03 -6.22
C ASN A 251 -0.09 -20.28 -4.71
N ILE A 252 -1.18 -20.70 -4.07
CA ILE A 252 -1.15 -21.16 -2.67
C ILE A 252 -0.23 -22.38 -2.51
N LEU A 253 -0.37 -23.39 -3.38
CA LEU A 253 0.45 -24.60 -3.33
C LEU A 253 1.93 -24.32 -3.60
N ASN A 254 2.24 -23.47 -4.58
CA ASN A 254 3.60 -23.04 -4.89
C ASN A 254 4.25 -22.33 -3.70
N LEU A 255 3.50 -21.48 -2.98
CA LEU A 255 3.98 -20.82 -1.77
C LEU A 255 4.23 -21.83 -0.64
N LEU A 256 3.29 -22.74 -0.38
CA LEU A 256 3.44 -23.80 0.62
C LEU A 256 4.66 -24.68 0.34
N GLU A 257 4.90 -25.05 -0.91
CA GLU A 257 6.07 -25.82 -1.32
C GLU A 257 7.38 -25.03 -1.19
N TRP A 258 7.36 -23.74 -1.52
CA TRP A 258 8.52 -22.86 -1.35
C TRP A 258 8.88 -22.70 0.13
N VAL A 259 7.88 -22.56 1.00
CA VAL A 259 8.07 -22.53 2.46
C VAL A 259 8.64 -23.86 2.94
N GLN A 260 8.00 -24.99 2.60
CA GLN A 260 8.43 -26.32 3.00
C GLN A 260 9.83 -26.71 2.50
N SER A 261 10.21 -26.31 1.29
CA SER A 261 11.53 -26.64 0.75
C SER A 261 12.67 -25.94 1.48
N GLY A 262 12.43 -24.74 2.03
CA GLY A 262 13.41 -24.02 2.84
C GLY A 262 13.49 -24.49 4.30
N THR A 263 12.50 -25.24 4.79
CA THR A 263 12.55 -25.85 6.14
C THR A 263 13.26 -27.19 6.16
N ARG A 264 13.62 -27.76 5.01
CA ARG A 264 14.55 -28.89 4.90
C ARG A 264 15.99 -28.41 5.14
N GLN A 265 16.33 -28.05 6.37
CA GLN A 265 17.73 -27.93 6.80
C GLN A 265 18.44 -29.28 6.50
N PRO A 266 19.57 -29.30 5.77
CA PRO A 266 20.41 -30.49 5.68
C PRO A 266 20.84 -30.89 7.09
N THR A 267 20.80 -32.18 7.42
CA THR A 267 21.35 -32.67 8.67
C THR A 267 22.80 -32.19 8.85
N ASP A 268 23.13 -31.70 10.04
CA ASP A 268 24.45 -31.23 10.45
C ASP A 268 25.54 -32.26 10.17
N ASN A 269 26.10 -32.28 8.96
CA ASN A 269 27.38 -32.91 8.68
C ASN A 269 28.03 -32.37 7.39
N PRO A 270 28.71 -31.21 7.44
CA PRO A 270 29.48 -30.75 6.30
C PRO A 270 30.69 -31.68 6.08
N SER A 271 30.81 -32.26 4.89
CA SER A 271 31.99 -33.05 4.52
C SER A 271 33.22 -32.14 4.56
N ARG A 272 34.17 -32.45 5.45
CA ARG A 272 35.47 -31.78 5.51
C ARG A 272 36.29 -32.12 4.26
N SER A 273 36.20 -31.31 3.20
CA SER A 273 37.22 -31.24 2.14
C SER A 273 37.00 -29.98 1.27
N PRO A 274 37.89 -28.98 1.31
CA PRO A 274 37.85 -27.86 0.38
C PRO A 274 38.49 -28.27 -0.96
N THR A 275 37.74 -28.18 -2.06
CA THR A 275 38.21 -28.67 -3.39
C THR A 275 38.90 -27.62 -4.25
N VAL A 276 39.18 -26.40 -3.78
CA VAL A 276 39.91 -25.42 -4.61
C VAL A 276 40.70 -24.41 -3.80
N SER A 277 42.01 -24.41 -4.01
CA SER A 277 42.96 -23.40 -3.53
C SER A 277 42.79 -22.09 -4.32
N PRO A 278 42.86 -20.90 -3.68
CA PRO A 278 42.85 -19.64 -4.40
C PRO A 278 44.17 -19.43 -5.14
N SER A 279 44.10 -19.10 -6.42
CA SER A 279 45.26 -18.77 -7.25
C SER A 279 45.47 -17.27 -7.35
N ALA A 280 46.74 -16.88 -7.17
CA ALA A 280 47.45 -15.68 -7.61
C ALA A 280 47.32 -14.36 -6.81
N ALA A 281 48.51 -13.91 -6.40
CA ALA A 281 48.92 -12.74 -5.63
C ALA A 281 48.61 -11.35 -6.24
N PRO A 282 48.66 -10.27 -5.42
CA PRO A 282 48.44 -8.89 -5.88
C PRO A 282 49.67 -8.29 -6.58
N THR A 283 49.45 -7.40 -7.55
CA THR A 283 50.49 -6.60 -8.20
C THR A 283 50.98 -5.46 -7.29
N PRO A 284 52.30 -5.25 -7.14
CA PRO A 284 52.85 -4.11 -6.44
C PRO A 284 53.36 -3.05 -7.43
N SER A 285 52.89 -1.81 -7.33
CA SER A 285 53.76 -0.61 -7.24
C SER A 285 52.97 0.71 -7.34
N PRO A 286 53.37 1.74 -6.56
CA PRO A 286 52.78 3.08 -6.56
C PRO A 286 53.54 4.03 -7.49
N SER A 287 52.90 5.13 -7.91
CA SER A 287 53.62 6.33 -8.36
C SER A 287 53.15 7.55 -7.57
N PHE A 288 54.12 8.17 -6.90
CA PHE A 288 53.99 9.45 -6.20
C PHE A 288 54.28 10.60 -7.18
N ARG A 289 53.58 11.75 -7.08
CA ARG A 289 54.06 12.97 -6.39
C ARG A 289 53.23 14.23 -6.73
N PRO A 290 53.28 15.27 -5.85
CA PRO A 290 52.37 16.42 -5.80
C PRO A 290 52.98 17.72 -6.34
N THR A 291 52.16 18.73 -6.65
CA THR A 291 52.60 20.15 -6.70
C THR A 291 51.46 21.16 -6.41
N VAL A 292 51.57 21.81 -5.24
CA VAL A 292 51.41 23.27 -4.92
C VAL A 292 50.50 24.15 -5.79
N SER A 293 49.39 24.73 -5.30
CA SER A 293 49.18 25.94 -4.43
C SER A 293 48.63 27.18 -5.21
N PRO A 294 48.06 28.21 -4.54
CA PRO A 294 46.73 28.79 -4.84
C PRO A 294 46.76 30.05 -5.72
N SER A 295 45.58 30.50 -6.16
CA SER A 295 45.38 31.92 -6.51
C SER A 295 44.08 32.44 -5.91
N VAL A 296 44.23 33.51 -5.12
CA VAL A 296 43.17 34.32 -4.53
C VAL A 296 43.28 35.69 -5.17
N ILE A 297 42.23 36.19 -5.81
CA ILE A 297 42.03 37.62 -6.04
C ILE A 297 40.56 37.96 -5.76
N PRO A 298 40.28 38.85 -4.79
CA PRO A 298 38.95 39.37 -4.52
C PRO A 298 38.70 40.67 -5.30
N THR A 299 37.45 40.91 -5.69
CA THR A 299 36.99 42.26 -6.03
C THR A 299 35.70 42.60 -5.30
N THR A 300 35.86 43.55 -4.37
CA THR A 300 34.88 44.43 -3.72
C THR A 300 34.33 45.45 -4.73
N VAL A 301 33.04 45.84 -4.72
CA VAL A 301 32.45 47.09 -4.13
C VAL A 301 30.98 47.26 -4.68
N PRO A 302 30.05 47.96 -3.97
CA PRO A 302 28.59 47.71 -3.99
C PRO A 302 27.66 48.88 -4.47
N SER A 303 26.34 48.71 -4.22
CA SER A 303 25.19 49.65 -4.23
C SER A 303 24.47 49.85 -5.58
N LEU A 304 23.12 49.87 -5.68
CA LEU A 304 22.19 50.84 -5.08
C LEU A 304 20.74 50.31 -4.86
N ALA A 305 20.04 51.06 -4.00
CA ALA A 305 18.73 50.98 -3.38
C ALA A 305 17.46 50.79 -4.28
N PRO A 306 16.29 50.47 -3.67
CA PRO A 306 15.02 50.20 -4.35
C PRO A 306 14.21 51.48 -4.61
N THR A 307 13.33 51.46 -5.61
CA THR A 307 12.29 52.49 -5.79
C THR A 307 10.90 51.89 -5.61
N LEU A 308 10.29 52.26 -4.49
CA LEU A 308 8.84 52.29 -4.29
C LEU A 308 8.19 53.33 -5.22
N SER A 309 7.05 53.00 -5.81
CA SER A 309 6.12 54.00 -6.34
C SER A 309 4.68 53.55 -6.12
N ASN A 310 4.09 54.03 -5.03
CA ASN A 310 2.64 54.12 -4.83
C ASN A 310 2.12 55.42 -5.46
N ALA A 311 1.12 55.33 -6.33
CA ALA A 311 0.16 56.40 -6.60
C ALA A 311 -1.21 55.80 -6.95
N PRO A 312 -2.31 56.17 -6.26
CA PRO A 312 -3.65 55.68 -6.56
C PRO A 312 -4.35 56.57 -7.59
N SER A 313 -5.20 55.99 -8.45
CA SER A 313 -6.13 56.76 -9.29
C SER A 313 -7.56 56.66 -8.77
N SER A 314 -8.18 57.82 -8.59
CA SER A 314 -9.55 58.04 -8.15
C SER A 314 -10.58 57.94 -9.29
N ASN A 315 -11.51 57.00 -9.19
CA ASN A 315 -12.91 57.19 -9.63
C ASN A 315 -13.83 56.11 -9.01
N PRO A 316 -15.04 56.45 -8.56
CA PRO A 316 -15.90 55.54 -7.80
C PRO A 316 -16.71 54.66 -8.76
N THR A 317 -16.47 53.35 -8.74
CA THR A 317 -17.37 52.40 -9.39
C THR A 317 -18.39 51.92 -8.36
N ILE A 318 -19.65 51.89 -8.78
CA ILE A 318 -20.84 51.44 -8.07
C ILE A 318 -20.52 50.23 -7.20
N SER A 319 -20.64 50.42 -5.88
CA SER A 319 -20.57 49.36 -4.88
C SER A 319 -21.72 48.37 -5.09
N MET A 320 -21.52 47.36 -5.91
CA MET A 320 -21.93 46.03 -5.48
C MET A 320 -21.21 45.83 -4.14
N MET A 321 -21.94 45.51 -3.06
CA MET A 321 -21.27 45.14 -1.81
C MET A 321 -20.19 44.13 -2.18
N PRO A 322 -18.90 44.37 -1.86
CA PRO A 322 -17.88 43.39 -2.20
C PRO A 322 -18.35 42.09 -1.56
N THR A 323 -18.53 41.06 -2.37
CA THR A 323 -18.53 39.71 -1.83
C THR A 323 -17.25 39.64 -0.99
N LEU A 324 -17.39 39.52 0.33
CA LEU A 324 -16.23 39.43 1.20
C LEU A 324 -15.43 38.24 0.69
N LEU A 325 -14.20 38.51 0.31
CA LEU A 325 -13.29 37.55 -0.27
C LEU A 325 -12.13 37.39 0.68
N THR A 326 -11.88 36.15 1.06
CA THR A 326 -10.76 35.79 1.93
C THR A 326 -9.72 35.09 1.08
N VAL A 327 -8.49 35.64 1.05
CA VAL A 327 -7.32 35.01 0.42
C VAL A 327 -6.38 34.51 1.51
N ARG A 328 -5.91 33.29 1.34
CA ARG A 328 -4.90 32.63 2.18
C ARG A 328 -3.70 32.33 1.32
N ILE A 329 -2.50 32.61 1.84
CA ILE A 329 -1.24 32.35 1.14
C ILE A 329 -0.46 31.39 2.02
N ILE A 330 -0.21 30.18 1.51
CA ILE A 330 0.41 29.11 2.26
C ILE A 330 1.79 28.88 1.65
N PRO A 331 2.88 29.28 2.33
CA PRO A 331 4.23 29.06 1.87
C PRO A 331 4.57 27.57 1.97
N SER A 332 4.70 26.93 0.81
CA SER A 332 4.82 25.49 0.67
C SER A 332 6.13 25.11 0.01
N ARG A 333 6.54 23.89 0.28
CA ARG A 333 7.71 23.24 -0.31
C ARG A 333 7.32 21.84 -0.75
N PHE A 334 7.83 21.44 -1.89
CA PHE A 334 7.59 20.12 -2.48
C PHE A 334 8.93 19.56 -2.95
N GLY A 335 9.30 18.38 -2.49
CA GLY A 335 10.44 17.65 -3.03
C GLY A 335 10.00 16.50 -3.91
N TYR A 336 10.79 16.24 -4.93
CA TYR A 336 10.50 15.24 -5.94
C TYR A 336 11.73 14.34 -6.21
N GLY A 337 11.50 13.02 -6.31
CA GLY A 337 12.53 11.99 -6.50
C GLY A 337 12.33 11.09 -7.72
N LEU A 338 13.34 10.99 -8.58
CA LEU A 338 13.38 10.04 -9.71
C LEU A 338 13.91 8.66 -9.28
N ASP A 339 13.36 7.58 -9.84
CA ASP A 339 13.95 6.25 -9.70
C ASP A 339 15.36 6.24 -10.34
N ILE A 340 16.33 5.66 -9.63
CA ILE A 340 17.77 5.77 -9.86
C ILE A 340 18.20 5.00 -11.15
N GLU A 341 17.29 4.22 -11.74
CA GLU A 341 17.50 3.54 -13.03
C GLU A 341 17.19 4.43 -14.25
N ALA A 342 16.39 5.48 -14.09
CA ALA A 342 16.14 6.50 -15.10
C ALA A 342 17.35 7.41 -15.18
N GLY A 343 18.04 7.47 -16.33
CA GLY A 343 19.19 8.36 -16.48
C GLY A 343 18.85 9.79 -16.06
N ILE A 344 19.50 10.28 -15.00
CA ILE A 344 19.22 11.60 -14.41
C ILE A 344 19.47 12.69 -15.46
N ARG A 345 18.40 13.21 -16.06
CA ARG A 345 18.41 14.46 -16.82
C ARG A 345 17.58 15.48 -16.06
N GLU A 346 17.93 16.74 -16.26
CA GLU A 346 17.12 17.87 -15.80
C GLU A 346 15.74 17.83 -16.47
N ALA A 347 14.70 18.17 -15.71
CA ALA A 347 13.35 18.34 -16.25
C ALA A 347 13.34 19.50 -17.25
N THR A 348 12.50 19.41 -18.26
CA THR A 348 12.20 20.53 -19.14
C THR A 348 11.15 21.44 -18.51
N ASP A 349 11.13 22.71 -18.90
CA ASP A 349 10.14 23.68 -18.41
C ASP A 349 8.69 23.17 -18.55
N ALA A 350 8.39 22.45 -19.64
CA ALA A 350 7.07 21.88 -19.89
C ALA A 350 6.71 20.73 -18.93
N GLU A 351 7.69 19.90 -18.54
CA GLU A 351 7.47 18.86 -17.53
C GLU A 351 7.22 19.49 -16.17
N VAL A 352 7.97 20.54 -15.82
CA VAL A 352 7.81 21.26 -14.55
C VAL A 352 6.45 21.96 -14.50
N GLU A 353 6.02 22.58 -15.60
CA GLU A 353 4.70 23.22 -15.72
C GLU A 353 3.59 22.19 -15.53
N GLY A 354 3.62 21.06 -16.24
CA GLY A 354 2.59 20.02 -16.07
C GLY A 354 2.58 19.40 -14.67
N LEU A 355 3.72 19.25 -14.01
CA LEU A 355 3.77 18.79 -12.62
C LEU A 355 3.10 19.78 -11.66
N LEU A 356 3.30 21.08 -11.87
CA LEU A 356 2.70 22.12 -11.03
C LEU A 356 1.19 22.24 -11.27
N ASP A 357 0.73 22.10 -12.51
CA ASP A 357 -0.70 22.07 -12.85
C ASP A 357 -1.40 20.90 -12.11
N GLU A 358 -0.83 19.70 -12.17
CA GLU A 358 -1.35 18.53 -11.45
C GLU A 358 -1.27 18.70 -9.92
N THR A 359 -0.28 19.43 -9.41
CA THR A 359 -0.20 19.80 -7.98
C THR A 359 -1.33 20.74 -7.58
N GLU A 360 -1.68 21.69 -8.45
CA GLU A 360 -2.77 22.63 -8.23
C GLU A 360 -4.13 21.91 -8.23
N ASP A 361 -4.37 21.05 -9.22
CA ASP A 361 -5.58 20.21 -9.33
C ASP A 361 -5.74 19.31 -8.10
N PHE A 362 -4.65 18.69 -7.64
CA PHE A 362 -4.65 17.90 -6.42
C PHE A 362 -5.12 18.69 -5.19
N TYR A 363 -4.61 19.91 -5.02
CA TYR A 363 -5.03 20.76 -3.91
C TYR A 363 -6.46 21.25 -4.09
N GLU A 364 -6.91 21.57 -5.30
CA GLU A 364 -8.30 21.96 -5.58
C GLU A 364 -9.27 20.84 -5.24
N ASP A 365 -9.01 19.61 -5.67
CA ASP A 365 -9.84 18.44 -5.38
C ASP A 365 -9.87 18.13 -3.88
N MET A 366 -8.72 18.19 -3.22
CA MET A 366 -8.60 18.04 -1.77
C MET A 366 -9.45 19.09 -1.05
N PHE A 367 -9.26 20.38 -1.36
CA PHE A 367 -9.96 21.46 -0.65
C PHE A 367 -11.46 21.44 -0.94
N THR A 368 -11.88 21.11 -2.16
CA THR A 368 -13.29 20.93 -2.52
C THR A 368 -13.93 19.79 -1.74
N THR A 369 -13.20 18.69 -1.54
CA THR A 369 -13.67 17.52 -0.79
C THR A 369 -13.79 17.82 0.70
N VAL A 370 -12.81 18.51 1.28
CA VAL A 370 -12.76 18.82 2.73
C VAL A 370 -13.73 19.94 3.11
N PHE A 371 -13.97 20.89 2.19
CA PHE A 371 -14.83 22.05 2.42
C PHE A 371 -16.04 22.08 1.48
N PRO A 372 -16.91 21.05 1.48
CA PRO A 372 -18.04 20.97 0.57
C PRO A 372 -19.07 22.05 0.90
N GLY A 373 -19.34 22.93 -0.05
CA GLY A 373 -20.30 24.03 0.10
C GLY A 373 -19.72 25.32 0.69
N ASN A 374 -18.42 25.36 1.02
CA ASN A 374 -17.72 26.64 1.10
C ASN A 374 -17.58 27.20 -0.31
N ASN A 375 -17.73 28.51 -0.49
CA ASN A 375 -17.51 29.15 -1.79
C ASN A 375 -16.00 29.19 -2.12
N LEU A 376 -15.30 28.04 -2.15
CA LEU A 376 -13.96 27.96 -2.71
C LEU A 376 -14.01 28.51 -4.15
N LEU A 377 -13.19 29.52 -4.43
CA LEU A 377 -13.19 30.24 -5.69
C LEU A 377 -12.05 29.80 -6.60
N SER A 378 -10.86 29.65 -6.03
CA SER A 378 -9.67 29.18 -6.73
C SER A 378 -8.64 28.67 -5.73
N VAL A 379 -7.82 27.76 -6.23
CA VAL A 379 -6.51 27.39 -5.69
C VAL A 379 -5.52 27.73 -6.79
N GLU A 380 -4.46 28.47 -6.47
CA GLU A 380 -3.45 28.88 -7.45
C GLU A 380 -2.05 28.67 -6.86
N ILE A 381 -1.14 28.09 -7.63
CA ILE A 381 0.28 27.98 -7.28
C ILE A 381 1.02 29.19 -7.85
N THR A 382 1.70 29.94 -6.97
CA THR A 382 2.43 31.15 -7.33
C THR A 382 3.83 31.19 -6.74
N ASN A 383 4.67 32.11 -7.18
CA ASN A 383 6.03 32.34 -6.66
C ASN A 383 6.88 31.05 -6.60
N VAL A 384 6.83 30.25 -7.68
CA VAL A 384 7.58 28.99 -7.78
C VAL A 384 9.07 29.26 -7.97
N GLU A 385 9.88 28.63 -7.14
CA GLU A 385 11.35 28.61 -7.22
C GLU A 385 11.83 27.16 -7.17
N GLU A 386 12.52 26.73 -8.23
CA GLU A 386 13.15 25.41 -8.30
C GLU A 386 14.57 25.44 -7.69
N ILE A 387 14.85 24.46 -6.83
CA ILE A 387 16.09 24.34 -6.07
C ILE A 387 16.65 22.93 -6.25
N TYR A 388 17.86 22.85 -6.80
CA TYR A 388 18.59 21.59 -6.91
C TYR A 388 19.46 21.33 -5.65
N GLN A 389 19.21 20.21 -4.97
CA GLN A 389 19.88 19.78 -3.73
C GLN A 389 20.53 18.38 -3.90
N PRO A 390 21.72 18.30 -4.54
CA PRO A 390 22.36 17.02 -4.87
C PRO A 390 22.75 16.17 -3.64
N GLU A 391 22.85 16.80 -2.47
CA GLU A 391 23.10 16.15 -1.18
C GLU A 391 21.91 15.39 -0.59
N ILE A 392 20.70 15.50 -1.16
CA ILE A 392 19.51 14.73 -0.78
C ILE A 392 19.24 13.71 -1.92
N PRO A 393 19.82 12.49 -1.86
CA PRO A 393 19.81 11.58 -3.01
C PRO A 393 18.42 11.06 -3.39
N ARG A 394 17.46 11.19 -2.47
CA ARG A 394 16.08 10.74 -2.65
C ARG A 394 15.20 11.77 -3.35
N LEU A 395 15.44 13.07 -3.11
CA LEU A 395 14.62 14.18 -3.61
C LEU A 395 15.54 15.34 -4.08
N PRO A 396 16.31 15.17 -5.16
CA PRO A 396 17.33 16.14 -5.55
C PRO A 396 16.75 17.45 -6.12
N TYR A 397 15.46 17.49 -6.45
CA TYR A 397 14.77 18.69 -6.92
C TYR A 397 13.67 19.08 -5.92
N VAL A 398 13.69 20.34 -5.52
CA VAL A 398 12.78 20.91 -4.53
C VAL A 398 12.18 22.19 -5.08
N PHE A 399 10.86 22.33 -5.01
CA PHE A 399 10.12 23.51 -5.42
C PHE A 399 9.62 24.26 -4.17
N ASP A 400 10.00 25.52 -4.03
CA ASP A 400 9.39 26.44 -3.08
C ASP A 400 8.31 27.25 -3.80
N PHE A 401 7.08 27.24 -3.31
CA PHE A 401 5.96 27.97 -3.92
C PHE A 401 4.96 28.45 -2.87
N ASP A 402 4.01 29.28 -3.29
CA ASP A 402 2.91 29.75 -2.47
C ASP A 402 1.61 29.19 -3.02
N VAL A 403 0.87 28.45 -2.19
CA VAL A 403 -0.51 28.03 -2.51
C VAL A 403 -1.45 29.13 -2.07
N VAL A 404 -2.10 29.75 -3.05
CA VAL A 404 -3.06 30.83 -2.85
C VAL A 404 -4.46 30.26 -2.91
N VAL A 405 -5.17 30.29 -1.78
CA VAL A 405 -6.54 29.75 -1.68
C VAL A 405 -7.52 30.89 -1.47
N SER A 406 -8.54 30.98 -2.33
CA SER A 406 -9.54 32.05 -2.31
C SER A 406 -10.92 31.53 -1.93
N PHE A 407 -11.58 32.16 -0.95
CA PHE A 407 -12.95 31.84 -0.53
C PHE A 407 -13.89 33.05 -0.70
N ALA A 408 -15.13 32.81 -1.14
CA ALA A 408 -16.18 33.82 -1.23
C ALA A 408 -16.97 33.98 0.09
N ASP A 409 -16.26 34.05 1.21
CA ASP A 409 -16.80 34.37 2.53
C ASP A 409 -15.85 35.30 3.31
N ASN A 410 -16.29 35.79 4.47
CA ASN A 410 -15.50 36.59 5.39
C ASN A 410 -14.55 35.73 6.26
N ASP A 411 -13.53 36.39 6.81
CA ASP A 411 -12.41 35.79 7.55
C ASP A 411 -12.88 34.85 8.69
N ASP A 412 -13.99 35.19 9.35
CA ASP A 412 -14.54 34.51 10.53
C ASP A 412 -15.06 33.09 10.27
N ASN A 413 -15.38 32.73 9.02
CA ASN A 413 -15.90 31.39 8.63
C ASN A 413 -14.91 30.57 7.79
N SER A 414 -13.77 31.15 7.44
CA SER A 414 -12.76 30.53 6.58
C SER A 414 -11.65 29.86 7.42
N PRO A 415 -11.07 28.75 6.96
CA PRO A 415 -9.94 28.11 7.64
C PRO A 415 -8.74 29.06 7.79
N THR A 416 -7.95 28.90 8.85
CA THR A 416 -6.71 29.68 9.02
C THR A 416 -5.58 29.13 8.14
N ASP A 417 -4.53 29.92 7.90
CA ASP A 417 -3.32 29.45 7.17
C ASP A 417 -2.76 28.15 7.79
N GLY A 418 -2.79 28.03 9.12
CA GLY A 418 -2.30 26.86 9.83
C GLY A 418 -3.20 25.63 9.68
N ASP A 419 -4.51 25.82 9.59
CA ASP A 419 -5.46 24.73 9.35
C ASP A 419 -5.30 24.19 7.92
N LEU A 420 -5.18 25.08 6.93
CA LEU A 420 -4.98 24.72 5.53
C LEU A 420 -3.63 24.02 5.34
N PHE A 421 -2.56 24.54 5.94
CA PHE A 421 -1.26 23.88 5.89
C PHE A 421 -1.29 22.49 6.55
N THR A 422 -1.95 22.36 7.71
CA THR A 422 -2.12 21.06 8.39
C THR A 422 -2.87 20.06 7.51
N LEU A 423 -3.87 20.52 6.75
CA LEU A 423 -4.60 19.68 5.80
C LEU A 423 -3.71 19.25 4.64
N MET A 424 -2.97 20.17 4.04
CA MET A 424 -2.07 19.88 2.92
C MET A 424 -1.02 18.82 3.28
N VAL A 425 -0.39 18.93 4.45
CA VAL A 425 0.64 17.96 4.90
C VAL A 425 0.06 16.66 5.48
N ALA A 426 -1.23 16.64 5.83
CA ALA A 426 -1.91 15.44 6.33
C ALA A 426 -2.55 14.61 5.21
N TYR A 427 -2.56 15.13 3.97
CA TYR A 427 -3.23 14.49 2.84
C TYR A 427 -2.31 13.47 2.15
N ASN A 428 -2.91 12.49 1.48
CA ASN A 428 -2.23 11.27 1.05
C ASN A 428 -1.27 11.50 -0.12
N GLU A 429 0.04 11.62 0.18
CA GLU A 429 1.12 11.78 -0.80
C GLU A 429 1.15 10.67 -1.87
N ASN A 430 0.68 9.46 -1.55
CA ASN A 430 0.61 8.38 -2.54
C ASN A 430 -0.55 8.59 -3.55
N SER A 431 -1.66 9.21 -3.14
CA SER A 431 -2.73 9.59 -4.08
C SER A 431 -2.27 10.71 -5.01
N TYR A 432 -1.52 11.68 -4.47
CA TYR A 432 -0.90 12.72 -5.28
C TYR A 432 -0.02 12.14 -6.40
N ILE A 433 0.89 11.22 -6.08
CA ILE A 433 1.73 10.58 -7.10
C ILE A 433 0.88 9.83 -8.13
N ALA A 434 -0.05 9.01 -7.66
CA ALA A 434 -0.77 8.04 -8.47
C ALA A 434 -1.85 8.63 -9.38
N GLU A 435 -2.49 9.72 -8.94
CA GLU A 435 -3.66 10.30 -9.61
C GLU A 435 -3.33 11.58 -10.37
N TYR A 436 -2.25 12.27 -9.98
CA TYR A 436 -1.89 13.59 -10.51
C TYR A 436 -0.50 13.57 -11.16
N VAL A 437 0.56 13.25 -10.40
CA VAL A 437 1.96 13.32 -10.91
C VAL A 437 2.19 12.41 -12.13
N HIS A 438 1.61 11.22 -12.16
CA HIS A 438 1.79 10.28 -13.29
C HIS A 438 0.99 10.63 -14.55
N GLU A 439 0.03 11.53 -14.42
CA GLU A 439 -0.79 12.07 -15.51
C GLU A 439 -0.29 13.44 -15.99
N ALA A 440 0.69 14.03 -15.29
CA ALA A 440 1.31 15.30 -15.66
C ALA A 440 1.84 15.31 -17.09
N GLU A 441 1.42 16.30 -17.86
CA GLU A 441 1.91 16.52 -19.22
C GLU A 441 3.37 17.04 -19.21
N PRO A 442 4.17 16.72 -20.24
CA PRO A 442 3.84 15.86 -21.37
C PRO A 442 3.75 14.37 -20.97
N GLU A 443 2.96 13.55 -21.69
CA GLU A 443 2.84 12.10 -21.46
C GLU A 443 4.18 11.33 -21.34
N ASP A 444 5.29 11.84 -21.86
CA ASP A 444 6.64 11.27 -21.74
C ASP A 444 7.52 11.93 -20.67
N SER A 445 6.89 12.65 -19.73
CA SER A 445 7.54 13.34 -18.63
C SER A 445 8.35 12.39 -17.74
N ILE A 446 9.53 12.84 -17.30
CA ILE A 446 10.33 12.13 -16.29
C ILE A 446 9.59 11.97 -14.96
N PHE A 447 8.53 12.76 -14.74
CA PHE A 447 7.75 12.71 -13.52
C PHE A 447 6.87 11.46 -13.39
N ARG A 448 6.64 10.74 -14.48
CA ARG A 448 5.90 9.47 -14.47
C ARG A 448 6.64 8.33 -13.77
N GLU A 449 7.96 8.47 -13.62
CA GLU A 449 8.81 7.51 -12.91
C GLU A 449 9.07 7.94 -11.45
N THR A 450 8.31 8.91 -10.93
CA THR A 450 8.40 9.33 -9.53
C THR A 450 8.01 8.20 -8.61
N ALA A 451 8.91 7.84 -7.71
CA ALA A 451 8.63 6.90 -6.62
C ALA A 451 8.43 7.60 -5.27
N ASP A 452 8.89 8.85 -5.13
CA ASP A 452 8.88 9.60 -3.89
C ASP A 452 8.52 11.07 -4.10
N THR A 453 7.59 11.56 -3.27
CA THR A 453 7.24 12.97 -3.10
C THR A 453 7.15 13.28 -1.62
N GLU A 454 7.40 14.53 -1.24
CA GLU A 454 7.22 14.98 0.14
C GLU A 454 6.87 16.46 0.17
N PHE A 455 5.89 16.82 1.00
CA PHE A 455 5.45 18.21 1.19
C PHE A 455 5.89 18.75 2.55
N ALA A 456 6.35 19.99 2.55
CA ALA A 456 6.78 20.69 3.75
C ALA A 456 6.36 22.18 3.70
N GLN A 457 6.59 22.89 4.81
CA GLN A 457 6.50 24.34 4.80
C GLN A 457 7.74 24.90 4.10
N ARG A 458 7.59 26.03 3.39
CA ARG A 458 8.74 26.74 2.81
C ARG A 458 9.83 26.98 3.86
N GLY A 459 11.07 26.59 3.53
CA GLY A 459 12.22 26.65 4.42
C GLY A 459 12.35 25.50 5.45
N GLY A 460 11.38 24.61 5.51
CA GLY A 460 11.46 23.33 6.23
C GLY A 460 12.33 22.31 5.48
N VAL A 461 12.77 21.27 6.17
CA VAL A 461 13.41 20.13 5.50
C VAL A 461 12.30 19.35 4.82
N VAL A 462 12.51 19.03 3.54
CA VAL A 462 11.77 17.98 2.84
C VAL A 462 12.49 16.70 3.17
#